data_AF-A0A816Q8T3-F1
#
_entry.id   AF-A0A816Q8T3-F1
#
_cell.length_a   1.000
_cell.length_b   1.000
_cell.length_c   1.000
_cell.angle_alpha   90.00
_cell.angle_beta   90.00
_cell.angle_gamma   90.00
#
_symmetry.space_group_name_H-M   'P 1'
#
loop_
_entity.id
_entity.type
_entity.pdbx_description
1 polymer ?
#
loop_
_entity_poly.entity_id
_entity_poly.type
_entity_poly.pdbx_seq_one_letter_code
_entity_poly.pdbx_strand_id
1 'polypeptide(L)'
;MSLKGDTYWVAGDEEEIGFFLMKFDFTIERDFCVSLFRYRAFIFLDAKVLSVVRDEKLSLLHIDYRSRVMRIWVTNKIDDEDANKDLSWTSVFVLELDSVKFKFNVENFLLDEENKVAVVCCTRDRDRTMVYIVGEDMYKQVYEDTRDASPINWPLVFTCVPSLLCLH
;
A
#
# COMPACT_ATOMS: atom_id res chain seq x y z
N MET A 1 4.63 5.70 -5.66
CA MET A 1 3.34 6.39 -5.41
C MET A 1 3.59 7.88 -5.48
N SER A 2 2.69 8.69 -6.04
CA SER A 2 2.85 10.15 -6.02
C SER A 2 1.82 10.80 -5.11
N LEU A 3 2.26 11.83 -4.37
CA LEU A 3 1.41 12.62 -3.49
C LEU A 3 1.94 14.05 -3.52
N LYS A 4 1.06 15.03 -3.76
CA LYS A 4 1.40 16.47 -3.84
C LYS A 4 2.59 16.80 -4.78
N GLY A 5 2.74 16.04 -5.86
CA GLY A 5 3.80 16.25 -6.85
C GLY A 5 5.12 15.53 -6.54
N ASP A 6 5.30 15.00 -5.33
CA ASP A 6 6.47 14.22 -4.96
C ASP A 6 6.24 12.72 -5.19
N THR A 7 7.32 11.95 -5.33
CA THR A 7 7.25 10.49 -5.50
C THR A 7 7.80 9.77 -4.28
N TYR A 8 7.04 8.80 -3.77
CA TYR A 8 7.34 8.02 -2.59
C TYR A 8 7.42 6.53 -2.91
N TRP A 9 8.38 5.82 -2.30
CA TRP A 9 8.51 4.37 -2.39
C TRP A 9 9.17 3.79 -1.13
N VAL A 10 8.96 2.49 -0.92
CA VAL A 10 9.57 1.75 0.19
C VAL A 10 10.91 1.19 -0.28
N ALA A 11 11.98 1.47 0.46
CA ALA A 11 13.29 0.85 0.29
C ALA A 11 13.57 -0.08 1.48
N GLY A 12 14.32 -1.16 1.23
CA GLY A 12 14.85 -2.03 2.28
C GLY A 12 16.35 -1.81 2.43
N ASP A 13 16.85 -2.03 3.64
CA ASP A 13 18.28 -2.10 3.93
C ASP A 13 18.61 -3.51 4.41
N GLU A 14 19.68 -4.09 3.89
CA GLU A 14 20.12 -5.44 4.25
C GLU A 14 20.89 -5.44 5.58
N GLU A 15 21.50 -4.32 5.96
CA GLU A 15 22.30 -4.16 7.19
C GLU A 15 21.44 -3.69 8.37
N GLU A 16 20.56 -2.72 8.13
CA GLU A 16 19.55 -2.28 9.10
C GLU A 16 18.25 -3.07 8.89
N ILE A 17 17.91 -3.98 9.81
CA ILE A 17 16.68 -4.81 9.77
C ILE A 17 15.42 -3.94 9.85
N GLY A 18 15.08 -3.25 8.76
CA GLY A 18 14.05 -2.22 8.68
C GLY A 18 13.79 -1.76 7.25
N PHE A 19 12.76 -0.93 7.10
CA PHE A 19 12.37 -0.37 5.81
C PHE A 19 12.28 1.15 5.93
N PHE A 20 12.57 1.82 4.82
CA PHE A 20 12.61 3.26 4.75
C PHE A 20 11.59 3.75 3.73
N LEU A 21 10.93 4.85 4.06
CA LEU A 21 10.18 5.59 3.06
C LEU A 21 11.13 6.58 2.39
N MET A 22 11.37 6.35 1.11
CA MET A 22 12.11 7.25 0.24
C MET A 22 11.15 8.23 -0.41
N LYS A 23 11.62 9.47 -0.57
CA LYS A 23 10.96 10.55 -1.31
C LYS A 23 11.92 11.10 -2.34
N PHE A 24 11.45 11.25 -3.57
CA PHE A 24 12.05 12.14 -4.56
C PHE A 24 11.31 13.47 -4.52
N ASP A 25 12.03 14.53 -4.16
CA ASP A 25 11.50 15.89 -4.18
C ASP A 25 11.84 16.54 -5.53
N PHE A 26 10.81 16.78 -6.35
CA PHE A 26 11.00 17.36 -7.69
C PHE A 26 11.34 18.86 -7.65
N THR A 27 11.08 19.55 -6.54
CA THR A 27 11.35 20.99 -6.44
C THR A 27 12.84 21.28 -6.28
N ILE A 28 13.57 20.37 -5.62
CA ILE A 28 15.01 20.48 -5.36
C ILE A 28 15.84 19.39 -6.02
N GLU A 29 15.21 18.53 -6.83
CA GLU A 29 15.80 17.41 -7.59
C GLU A 29 16.72 16.52 -6.74
N ARG A 30 16.26 16.13 -5.55
CA ARG A 30 17.05 15.31 -4.62
C ARG A 30 16.23 14.21 -3.96
N ASP A 31 16.91 13.09 -3.72
CA ASP A 31 16.41 11.97 -2.91
C ASP A 31 16.60 12.25 -1.42
N PHE A 32 15.56 11.97 -0.64
CA PHE A 32 15.60 12.02 0.82
C PHE A 32 14.99 10.75 1.42
N CYS A 33 15.57 10.30 2.53
CA CYS A 33 14.89 9.39 3.45
C CYS A 33 13.98 10.25 4.34
N VAL A 34 12.66 10.05 4.25
CA VAL A 34 11.66 10.91 4.92
C VAL A 34 11.12 10.28 6.20
N SER A 35 11.28 8.97 6.35
CA SER A 35 10.92 8.30 7.60
C SER A 35 11.62 6.96 7.70
N LEU A 36 12.23 6.72 8.86
CA LEU A 36 12.66 5.38 9.24
C LEU A 36 11.44 4.63 9.78
N PHE A 37 10.80 3.83 8.93
CA PHE A 37 9.84 2.85 9.41
C PHE A 37 10.60 1.71 10.09
N ARG A 38 11.00 1.95 11.35
CA ARG A 38 11.70 0.98 12.21
C ARG A 38 10.75 -0.10 12.72
N TYR A 39 10.03 -0.74 11.82
CA TYR A 39 9.43 -2.01 12.13
C TYR A 39 10.48 -3.09 11.84
N ARG A 40 10.93 -3.79 12.89
CA ARG A 40 11.79 -4.97 12.78
C ARG A 40 11.02 -6.11 12.11
N ALA A 41 10.73 -5.96 10.82
CA ALA A 41 10.25 -7.05 9.99
C ALA A 41 11.49 -7.86 9.59
N PHE A 42 11.66 -8.99 10.25
CA PHE A 42 12.58 -10.00 9.77
C PHE A 42 12.04 -10.49 8.42
N ILE A 43 12.78 -10.21 7.34
CA ILE A 43 12.90 -11.02 6.10
C ILE A 43 12.28 -10.41 4.81
N PHE A 44 13.05 -10.61 3.74
CA PHE A 44 12.77 -10.50 2.30
C PHE A 44 11.47 -11.13 1.77
N LEU A 45 10.64 -11.73 2.63
CA LEU A 45 9.42 -12.45 2.23
C LEU A 45 8.17 -11.58 2.38
N ASP A 46 8.22 -10.50 3.15
CA ASP A 46 7.04 -9.69 3.47
C ASP A 46 6.56 -8.85 2.27
N ALA A 47 5.25 -8.90 1.99
CA ALA A 47 4.65 -8.01 1.00
C ALA A 47 4.48 -6.61 1.58
N LYS A 48 4.88 -5.60 0.79
CA LYS A 48 4.85 -4.19 1.16
C LYS A 48 4.32 -3.39 0.00
N VAL A 49 3.18 -2.73 0.23
CA VAL A 49 2.52 -1.95 -0.80
C VAL A 49 2.19 -0.60 -0.23
N LEU A 50 2.56 0.45 -0.96
CA LEU A 50 2.27 1.84 -0.59
C LEU A 50 0.98 2.28 -1.31
N SER A 51 0.19 3.14 -0.69
CA SER A 51 -1.01 3.77 -1.26
C SER A 51 -1.23 5.18 -0.71
N VAL A 52 -2.11 5.95 -1.33
CA VAL A 52 -2.51 7.30 -0.90
C VAL A 52 -3.88 7.25 -0.28
N VAL A 53 -4.08 7.99 0.81
CA VAL A 53 -5.37 8.15 1.47
C VAL A 53 -5.80 9.61 1.34
N ARG A 54 -6.94 9.81 0.66
CA ARG A 54 -7.62 11.12 0.50
C ARG A 54 -6.70 12.24 -0.03
N ASP A 55 -5.68 11.90 -0.82
CA ASP A 55 -4.68 12.84 -1.35
C ASP A 55 -3.96 13.70 -0.29
N GLU A 56 -3.92 13.22 0.96
CA GLU A 56 -3.34 13.95 2.10
C GLU A 56 -2.35 13.11 2.90
N LYS A 57 -2.46 11.78 2.88
CA LYS A 57 -1.66 10.86 3.70
C LYS A 57 -1.13 9.70 2.87
N LEU A 58 -0.06 9.09 3.35
CA LEU A 58 0.41 7.80 2.85
C LEU A 58 -0.14 6.67 3.72
N SER A 59 -0.36 5.52 3.09
CA SER A 59 -0.66 4.27 3.77
C SER A 59 0.26 3.16 3.28
N LEU A 60 0.62 2.26 4.19
CA LEU A 60 1.51 1.14 3.94
C LEU A 60 0.82 -0.15 4.40
N LEU A 61 0.50 -1.02 3.46
CA LEU A 61 0.09 -2.38 3.73
C LEU A 61 1.33 -3.25 3.89
N HIS A 62 1.42 -3.93 5.02
CA HIS A 62 2.49 -4.86 5.36
C HIS A 62 1.89 -6.22 5.73
N ILE A 63 2.32 -7.27 5.03
CA ILE A 63 1.97 -8.65 5.38
C ILE A 63 3.23 -9.36 5.86
N ASP A 64 3.17 -9.80 7.11
CA ASP A 64 4.14 -10.75 7.66
C ASP A 64 3.62 -12.16 7.39
N TYR A 65 4.26 -12.87 6.46
CA TYR A 65 3.84 -14.22 6.09
C TYR A 65 4.17 -15.28 7.15
N ARG A 66 5.08 -15.01 8.09
CA ARG A 66 5.40 -15.93 9.19
C ARG A 66 4.34 -15.88 10.27
N SER A 67 4.01 -14.67 10.73
CA SER A 67 2.93 -14.48 11.72
C SER A 67 1.55 -14.56 11.09
N ARG A 68 1.45 -14.42 9.76
CA ARG A 68 0.21 -14.36 8.99
C ARG A 68 -0.65 -13.19 9.43
N VAL A 69 -0.03 -12.05 9.66
CA VAL A 69 -0.71 -10.83 10.07
C VAL A 69 -0.54 -9.77 9.00
N MET A 70 -1.67 -9.26 8.51
CA MET A 70 -1.72 -8.07 7.67
C MET A 70 -1.91 -6.85 8.55
N ARG A 71 -1.09 -5.82 8.35
CA ARG A 71 -1.22 -4.52 8.99
C ARG A 71 -1.30 -3.42 7.95
N ILE A 72 -2.16 -2.43 8.18
CA ILE A 72 -2.12 -1.18 7.42
C ILE A 72 -1.73 -0.06 8.37
N TRP A 73 -0.69 0.65 7.97
CA TRP A 73 -0.16 1.83 8.64
C TRP A 73 -0.55 3.06 7.85
N VAL A 74 -0.83 4.16 8.53
CA VAL A 74 -1.17 5.45 7.93
C VAL A 74 -0.30 6.53 8.55
N THR A 75 0.17 7.47 7.73
CA THR A 75 0.94 8.62 8.21
C THR A 75 0.03 9.70 8.80
N ASN A 76 0.60 10.63 9.55
CA ASN A 76 -0.02 11.96 9.68
C ASN A 76 -0.21 12.62 8.31
N LYS A 77 -1.04 13.67 8.25
CA LYS A 77 -1.20 14.49 7.04
C LYS A 77 0.16 15.03 6.62
N ILE A 78 0.42 14.96 5.31
CA ILE A 78 1.63 15.48 4.68
C ILE A 78 1.26 16.84 4.10
N ASP A 79 1.69 17.90 4.77
CA ASP A 79 1.49 19.28 4.32
C ASP A 79 2.78 19.84 3.71
N ASP A 80 2.66 20.84 2.84
CA ASP A 80 3.79 21.34 2.02
C ASP A 80 4.94 21.89 2.88
N GLU A 81 4.62 22.42 4.07
CA GLU A 81 5.61 22.88 5.06
C GLU A 81 6.31 21.73 5.82
N ASP A 82 5.72 20.54 5.82
CA ASP A 82 6.10 19.39 6.64
C ASP A 82 6.64 18.19 5.82
N ALA A 83 6.70 18.30 4.50
CA ALA A 83 7.08 17.20 3.59
C ALA A 83 8.51 16.65 3.80
N ASN A 84 9.36 17.39 4.54
CA ASN A 84 10.73 17.01 4.89
C ASN A 84 10.93 16.69 6.38
N LYS A 85 9.84 16.64 7.17
CA LYS A 85 9.88 16.20 8.57
C LYS A 85 9.63 14.69 8.67
N ASP A 86 10.11 14.10 9.76
CA ASP A 86 9.87 12.70 10.08
C ASP A 86 8.37 12.41 10.12
N LEU A 87 7.91 11.52 9.24
CA LEU A 87 6.51 11.08 9.24
C LEU A 87 6.25 10.12 10.40
N SER A 88 5.19 10.41 11.15
CA SER A 88 4.67 9.54 12.20
C SER A 88 3.69 8.54 11.61
N TRP A 89 3.86 7.26 11.92
CA TRP A 89 3.02 6.18 11.43
C TRP A 89 2.14 5.63 12.55
N THR A 90 0.85 5.46 12.27
CA THR A 90 -0.10 4.82 13.16
C THR A 90 -0.71 3.60 12.50
N SER A 91 -0.75 2.47 13.20
CA SER A 91 -1.48 1.30 12.72
C SER A 91 -2.97 1.53 12.91
N VAL A 92 -3.73 1.47 11.82
CA VAL A 92 -5.18 1.68 11.83
C VAL A 92 -5.95 0.38 11.60
N PHE A 93 -5.24 -0.67 11.18
CA PHE A 93 -5.83 -1.92 10.72
C PHE A 93 -4.88 -3.08 10.99
N VAL A 94 -5.40 -4.15 11.60
CA VAL A 94 -4.68 -5.42 11.82
C VAL A 94 -5.66 -6.56 11.54
N LEU A 95 -5.27 -7.50 10.68
CA LEU A 95 -6.07 -8.68 10.34
C LEU A 95 -5.19 -9.93 10.38
N GLU A 96 -5.65 -10.95 11.11
CA GLU A 96 -5.05 -12.29 11.04
C GLU A 96 -5.52 -13.01 9.78
N LEU A 97 -4.56 -13.57 9.04
CA LEU A 97 -4.76 -14.19 7.75
C LEU A 97 -4.82 -15.71 7.90
N ASP A 98 -5.85 -16.32 7.31
CA ASP A 98 -5.92 -17.78 7.18
C ASP A 98 -4.93 -18.23 6.09
N SER A 99 -3.88 -18.97 6.50
CA SER A 99 -2.83 -19.51 5.61
C SER A 99 -3.34 -20.37 4.45
N VAL A 100 -4.55 -20.94 4.55
CA VAL A 100 -5.11 -21.74 3.45
C VAL A 100 -5.67 -20.84 2.35
N LYS A 101 -6.17 -19.67 2.72
CA LYS A 101 -6.84 -18.71 1.82
C LYS A 101 -5.90 -17.62 1.31
N PHE A 102 -4.86 -17.28 2.08
CA PHE A 102 -3.98 -16.15 1.80
C PHE A 102 -2.69 -16.58 1.07
N LYS A 103 -2.83 -17.00 -0.19
CA LYS A 103 -1.71 -17.37 -1.09
C LYS A 103 -1.69 -16.49 -2.34
N PHE A 104 -1.54 -15.19 -2.16
CA PHE A 104 -1.49 -14.25 -3.27
C PHE A 104 -0.53 -13.11 -2.97
N ASN A 105 0.05 -12.55 -4.03
CA ASN A 105 0.87 -11.37 -3.96
C ASN A 105 -0.05 -10.15 -3.98
N VAL A 106 0.06 -9.28 -2.99
CA VAL A 106 -0.67 -8.01 -3.00
C VAL A 106 0.06 -7.04 -3.93
N GLU A 107 -0.66 -6.51 -4.91
CA GLU A 107 -0.12 -5.59 -5.92
C GLU A 107 -0.43 -4.14 -5.57
N ASN A 108 -1.67 -3.89 -5.14
CA ASN A 108 -2.16 -2.57 -4.77
C ASN A 108 -3.28 -2.69 -3.71
N PHE A 109 -3.58 -1.58 -3.05
CA PHE A 109 -4.74 -1.49 -2.17
C PHE A 109 -5.23 -0.06 -2.06
N LEU A 110 -6.50 0.11 -1.69
CA LEU A 110 -7.12 1.38 -1.33
C LEU A 110 -7.68 1.26 0.08
N LEU A 111 -7.39 2.24 0.92
CA LEU A 111 -7.89 2.29 2.30
C LEU A 111 -9.01 3.32 2.43
N ASP A 112 -10.15 2.87 2.96
CA ASP A 112 -11.15 3.73 3.58
C ASP A 112 -10.85 3.83 5.08
N GLU A 113 -10.18 4.92 5.47
CA GLU A 113 -9.78 5.19 6.86
C GLU A 113 -10.99 5.35 7.79
N GLU A 114 -12.11 5.88 7.29
CA GLU A 114 -13.31 6.17 8.09
C GLU A 114 -14.09 4.90 8.43
N ASN A 115 -14.24 4.03 7.44
CA ASN A 115 -14.91 2.74 7.63
C ASN A 115 -13.96 1.62 8.09
N LYS A 116 -12.65 1.89 8.19
CA LYS A 116 -11.59 0.91 8.46
C LYS A 116 -11.67 -0.32 7.55
N VAL A 117 -11.93 -0.08 6.27
CA VAL A 117 -12.03 -1.11 5.24
C VAL A 117 -10.99 -0.84 4.17
N ALA A 118 -10.35 -1.87 3.65
CA ALA A 118 -9.48 -1.75 2.49
C ALA A 118 -9.98 -2.63 1.34
N VAL A 119 -9.81 -2.12 0.13
CA VAL A 119 -9.92 -2.90 -1.11
C VAL A 119 -8.53 -3.32 -1.49
N VAL A 120 -8.26 -4.62 -1.52
CA VAL A 120 -6.92 -5.18 -1.79
C VAL A 120 -6.97 -5.93 -3.11
N CYS A 121 -6.06 -5.59 -4.02
CA CYS A 121 -5.91 -6.29 -5.29
C CYS A 121 -4.67 -7.17 -5.26
N CYS A 122 -4.85 -8.41 -5.71
CA CYS A 122 -3.85 -9.44 -5.57
C CYS A 122 -3.72 -10.27 -6.84
N THR A 123 -2.56 -10.91 -7.01
CA THR A 123 -2.35 -11.95 -8.03
C THR A 123 -2.09 -13.29 -7.36
N ARG A 124 -2.80 -14.33 -7.82
CA ARG A 124 -2.50 -15.72 -7.44
C ARG A 124 -1.69 -16.39 -8.54
N ASP A 125 -0.55 -16.97 -8.17
CA ASP A 125 0.33 -17.74 -9.06
C ASP A 125 0.70 -17.00 -10.37
N ARG A 126 0.66 -15.65 -10.36
CA ARG A 126 0.86 -14.73 -11.50
C ARG A 126 -0.16 -14.77 -12.65
N ASP A 127 -1.26 -15.51 -12.50
CA ASP A 127 -2.18 -15.77 -13.62
C ASP A 127 -3.61 -15.28 -13.40
N ARG A 128 -3.98 -14.89 -12.17
CA ARG A 128 -5.34 -14.40 -11.88
C ARG A 128 -5.35 -13.21 -10.96
N THR A 129 -5.99 -12.14 -11.44
CA THR A 129 -6.32 -10.97 -10.63
C THR A 129 -7.48 -11.30 -9.70
N MET A 130 -7.33 -10.95 -8.43
CA MET A 130 -8.37 -11.08 -7.42
C MET A 130 -8.53 -9.75 -6.68
N VAL A 131 -9.77 -9.39 -6.34
CA VAL A 131 -10.05 -8.24 -5.49
C VAL A 131 -10.78 -8.69 -4.23
N TYR A 132 -10.28 -8.22 -3.11
CA TYR A 132 -10.82 -8.50 -1.78
C TYR A 132 -11.24 -7.21 -1.11
N ILE A 133 -12.32 -7.29 -0.34
CA ILE A 133 -12.66 -6.30 0.66
C ILE A 133 -12.24 -6.88 2.01
N VAL A 134 -11.39 -6.15 2.71
CA VAL A 134 -10.85 -6.52 4.02
C VAL A 134 -11.27 -5.50 5.07
N GLY A 135 -11.74 -5.97 6.21
CA GLY A 135 -12.22 -5.18 7.34
C GLY A 135 -11.71 -5.77 8.66
N GLU A 136 -11.95 -5.09 9.78
CA GLU A 136 -11.76 -5.63 11.13
C GLU A 136 -12.66 -6.88 11.23
N ASP A 137 -12.04 -8.08 11.23
CA ASP A 137 -12.70 -9.41 11.17
C ASP A 137 -13.43 -9.79 9.87
N MET A 138 -13.25 -9.03 8.78
CA MET A 138 -13.86 -9.33 7.50
C MET A 138 -12.82 -9.57 6.42
N TYR A 139 -13.03 -10.64 5.65
CA TYR A 139 -12.27 -10.92 4.44
C TYR A 139 -13.19 -11.54 3.40
N LYS A 140 -13.48 -10.78 2.34
CA LYS A 140 -14.43 -11.20 1.30
C LYS A 140 -13.85 -11.00 -0.09
N GLN A 141 -13.77 -12.09 -0.84
CA GLN A 141 -13.50 -12.04 -2.27
C GLN A 141 -14.71 -11.42 -2.98
N VAL A 142 -14.48 -10.36 -3.73
CA VAL A 142 -15.53 -9.68 -4.52
C VAL A 142 -15.32 -9.79 -6.02
N TYR A 143 -14.10 -10.13 -6.43
CA TYR A 143 -13.76 -10.33 -7.83
C TYR A 143 -12.66 -11.39 -7.97
N GLU A 144 -12.76 -12.20 -9.02
CA GLU A 144 -11.67 -13.03 -9.54
C GLU A 144 -11.79 -13.05 -11.05
N ASP A 145 -10.66 -12.80 -11.72
CA ASP A 145 -10.59 -12.95 -13.16
C ASP A 145 -10.72 -14.43 -13.53
N THR A 146 -11.59 -14.72 -14.49
CA THR A 146 -11.90 -16.06 -14.96
C THR A 146 -11.16 -16.40 -16.25
N ARG A 147 -10.50 -15.42 -16.87
CA ARG A 147 -9.66 -15.63 -18.05
C ARG A 147 -8.28 -16.10 -17.59
N ASP A 148 -7.70 -17.06 -18.31
CA ASP A 148 -6.26 -17.35 -18.17
C ASP A 148 -5.53 -16.06 -18.52
N ALA A 149 -4.95 -15.38 -17.53
CA ALA A 149 -4.36 -14.07 -17.77
C ALA A 149 -3.23 -14.22 -18.79
N SER A 150 -3.28 -13.41 -19.84
CA SER A 150 -2.06 -13.07 -20.55
C SER A 150 -1.10 -12.45 -19.51
N PRO A 151 0.21 -12.81 -19.52
CA PRO A 151 1.20 -12.29 -18.56
C PRO A 151 1.37 -10.76 -18.56
N ILE A 152 0.59 -10.05 -19.38
CA ILE A 152 0.61 -8.61 -19.62
C ILE A 152 -0.49 -7.87 -18.83
N ASN A 153 -1.50 -8.56 -18.27
CA ASN A 153 -2.59 -7.90 -17.54
C ASN A 153 -2.28 -7.79 -16.04
N TRP A 154 -1.50 -6.78 -15.68
CA TRP A 154 -1.29 -6.43 -14.27
C TRP A 154 -2.49 -5.63 -13.75
N PRO A 155 -3.13 -6.05 -12.66
CA PRO A 155 -4.26 -5.32 -12.15
C PRO A 155 -3.80 -4.01 -11.52
N LEU A 156 -4.25 -2.91 -12.09
CA LEU A 156 -4.02 -1.57 -11.56
C LEU A 156 -5.34 -1.04 -11.02
N VAL A 157 -5.42 -0.87 -9.70
CA VAL A 157 -6.50 -0.12 -9.07
C VAL A 157 -6.03 1.32 -8.93
N PHE A 158 -6.74 2.24 -9.58
CA PHE A 158 -6.51 3.67 -9.48
C PHE A 158 -7.67 4.36 -8.76
N THR A 159 -7.35 5.30 -7.89
CA THR A 159 -8.30 6.30 -7.41
C THR A 159 -8.43 7.38 -8.47
N CYS A 160 -9.38 7.23 -9.38
CA CYS A 160 -9.77 8.32 -10.28
C CYS A 160 -10.81 9.19 -9.58
N VAL A 161 -10.47 10.43 -9.25
CA VAL A 161 -11.48 11.45 -8.96
C VAL A 161 -12.05 11.88 -10.31
N PRO A 162 -13.35 11.64 -10.61
CA PRO A 162 -13.92 12.09 -11.86
C PRO A 162 -13.92 13.63 -11.85
N SER A 163 -13.08 14.24 -12.69
CA SER A 163 -13.27 15.66 -12.99
C SER A 163 -14.47 15.75 -13.93
N LEU A 164 -15.51 16.48 -13.49
CA LEU A 164 -16.62 16.87 -14.36
C LEU A 164 -16.08 17.86 -15.41
N LEU A 165 -15.53 17.33 -16.50
CA LEU A 165 -15.35 18.11 -17.72
C LEU A 165 -16.74 18.38 -18.30
N CYS A 166 -17.32 19.53 -17.96
CA CYS A 166 -18.39 20.12 -18.77
C CYS A 166 -17.79 20.49 -20.12
N LEU A 167 -17.99 19.63 -21.12
CA LEU A 167 -17.83 20.02 -22.52
C LEU A 167 -18.99 20.98 -22.86
N HIS A 168 -18.64 22.21 -23.24
CA HIS A 168 -19.57 23.20 -23.78
C HIS A 168 -19.63 23.07 -25.31
#